data_AF-A0A7W1MEY3-F1
#
_entry.id   AF-A0A7W1MEY3-F1
#
_cell.length_a   1.000
_cell.length_b   1.000
_cell.length_c   1.000
_cell.angle_alpha   90.00
_cell.angle_beta   90.00
_cell.angle_gamma   90.00
#
_symmetry.space_group_name_H-M   'P 1'
#
loop_
_entity.id
_entity.type
_entity.pdbx_description
1 polymer ?
#
loop_
_entity_poly.entity_id
_entity_poly.type
_entity_poly.pdbx_seq_one_letter_code
_entity_poly.pdbx_strand_id
1 'polypeptide(L)'
;MNYYFLGTLLPELHIGEPPEIGFREYEQLLKENLSDSDFDKTRTIRNLFDILNLRFYWKEEPLNELGNHTESELEEAFATQSMLPSYVFNFMEKYESKSERLQHFPALLSTFFTKEIEDSSGFFKAYLTLERELRLILVAFRAKKLNRDLLIDLQYEDPEEQIIAQMLAQKDAAVYEPPEKYEQLKIIFEKYQNQPLELQKALVEFRFNKIEEMLGLDLFSADRALAYLVELILVEQWQQMDQQEGLKIVDSMLKDIS
;
A
#
# COMPACT_ATOMS: atom_id res chain seq x y z
N MET A 1 -14.20 -10.22 -19.91
CA MET A 1 -15.66 -10.01 -19.83
C MET A 1 -15.88 -8.51 -19.72
N ASN A 2 -16.89 -7.95 -20.38
CA ASN A 2 -17.11 -6.50 -20.37
C ASN A 2 -18.21 -6.15 -19.37
N TYR A 3 -17.88 -5.30 -18.40
CA TYR A 3 -18.74 -4.89 -17.29
C TYR A 3 -19.32 -3.50 -17.53
N TYR A 4 -20.20 -3.39 -18.53
CA TYR A 4 -20.78 -2.12 -18.97
C TYR A 4 -21.50 -1.34 -17.87
N PHE A 5 -22.22 -2.04 -16.98
CA PHE A 5 -22.96 -1.43 -15.88
C PHE A 5 -22.02 -0.72 -14.89
N LEU A 6 -20.94 -1.39 -14.47
CA LEU A 6 -19.93 -0.79 -13.60
C LEU A 6 -19.25 0.39 -14.31
N GLY A 7 -18.76 0.21 -15.53
CA GLY A 7 -18.01 1.26 -16.24
C GLY A 7 -18.76 2.58 -16.48
N THR A 8 -20.10 2.59 -16.45
CA THR A 8 -20.90 3.82 -16.64
C THR A 8 -21.44 4.46 -15.37
N LEU A 9 -21.35 3.77 -14.23
CA LEU A 9 -22.00 4.19 -12.98
C LEU A 9 -21.02 4.60 -11.88
N LEU A 10 -19.71 4.42 -12.09
CA LEU A 10 -18.71 4.80 -11.10
C LEU A 10 -18.63 6.34 -11.00
N PRO A 11 -18.90 6.92 -9.82
CA PRO A 11 -18.67 8.33 -9.56
C PRO A 11 -17.21 8.71 -9.83
N GLU A 12 -16.94 9.98 -10.14
CA GLU A 12 -15.55 10.44 -10.17
C GLU A 12 -14.98 10.49 -8.73
N LEU A 13 -13.69 10.21 -8.61
CA LEU A 13 -12.97 10.20 -7.33
C LEU A 13 -11.93 11.31 -7.29
N HIS A 14 -11.87 12.02 -6.18
CA HIS A 14 -10.91 13.11 -5.98
C HIS A 14 -10.29 13.02 -4.58
N ILE A 15 -8.96 13.20 -4.52
CA ILE A 15 -8.24 13.26 -3.24
C ILE A 15 -8.68 14.53 -2.48
N GLY A 16 -9.28 14.33 -1.31
CA GLY A 16 -9.76 15.40 -0.43
C GLY A 16 -11.27 15.63 -0.49
N GLU A 17 -12.01 14.91 -1.33
CA GLU A 17 -13.47 14.98 -1.40
C GLU A 17 -14.10 13.63 -1.01
N PRO A 18 -15.15 13.61 -0.15
CA PRO A 18 -15.86 12.39 0.23
C PRO A 18 -16.35 11.64 -1.01
N PRO A 19 -16.06 10.32 -1.15
CA PRO A 19 -16.60 9.57 -2.28
C PRO A 19 -18.12 9.44 -2.13
N GLU A 20 -18.84 9.41 -3.25
CA GLU A 20 -20.30 9.23 -3.22
C GLU A 20 -20.70 7.82 -2.74
N ILE A 21 -19.89 6.81 -3.07
CA ILE A 21 -20.04 5.43 -2.62
C ILE A 21 -18.80 5.02 -1.82
N GLY A 22 -19.02 4.44 -0.64
CA GLY A 22 -17.91 3.98 0.22
C GLY A 22 -17.39 2.59 -0.16
N PHE A 23 -16.23 2.21 0.38
CA PHE A 23 -15.56 0.93 0.11
C PHE A 23 -16.49 -0.28 0.27
N ARG A 24 -17.24 -0.36 1.38
CA ARG A 24 -18.14 -1.49 1.67
C ARG A 24 -19.31 -1.59 0.70
N GLU A 25 -19.86 -0.45 0.30
CA GLU A 25 -20.93 -0.39 -0.70
C GLU A 25 -20.39 -0.81 -2.07
N TYR A 26 -19.21 -0.34 -2.44
CA TYR A 26 -18.58 -0.71 -3.69
C TYR A 26 -18.18 -2.19 -3.74
N GLU A 27 -17.66 -2.75 -2.65
CA GLU A 27 -17.38 -4.19 -2.55
C GLU A 27 -18.63 -5.04 -2.80
N GLN A 28 -19.78 -4.64 -2.24
CA GLN A 28 -21.05 -5.31 -2.48
C GLN A 28 -21.47 -5.20 -3.95
N LEU A 29 -21.32 -4.03 -4.57
CA LEU A 29 -21.57 -3.85 -6.01
C LEU A 29 -20.68 -4.76 -6.86
N LEU A 30 -19.39 -4.90 -6.53
CA LEU A 30 -18.49 -5.81 -7.22
C LEU A 30 -18.94 -7.26 -7.08
N LYS A 31 -19.35 -7.68 -5.88
CA LYS A 31 -19.84 -9.05 -5.62
C LYS A 31 -21.10 -9.39 -6.42
N GLU A 32 -21.99 -8.41 -6.61
CA GLU A 32 -23.24 -8.60 -7.35
C GLU A 32 -23.06 -8.60 -8.87
N ASN A 33 -21.98 -7.99 -9.38
CA ASN A 33 -21.82 -7.71 -10.81
C ASN A 33 -20.62 -8.39 -11.48
N LEU A 34 -19.60 -8.81 -10.72
CA LEU A 34 -18.45 -9.56 -11.24
C LEU A 34 -18.70 -11.08 -11.21
N SER A 35 -18.03 -11.82 -12.10
CA SER A 35 -17.92 -13.26 -11.93
C SER A 35 -17.13 -13.60 -10.66
N ASP A 36 -17.38 -14.77 -10.05
CA ASP A 36 -16.64 -15.21 -8.84
C ASP A 36 -15.11 -15.11 -9.04
N SER A 37 -14.62 -15.52 -10.22
CA SER A 37 -13.21 -15.46 -10.56
C SER A 37 -12.65 -14.05 -10.68
N ASP A 38 -13.45 -13.06 -11.07
CA ASP A 38 -13.01 -11.66 -11.14
C ASP A 38 -13.18 -10.96 -9.78
N PHE A 39 -14.24 -11.29 -9.04
CA PHE A 39 -14.45 -10.81 -7.67
C PHE A 39 -13.35 -11.29 -6.73
N ASP A 40 -12.90 -12.54 -6.84
CA ASP A 40 -11.79 -13.08 -6.03
C ASP A 40 -10.51 -12.27 -6.18
N LYS A 41 -10.31 -11.59 -7.31
CA LYS A 41 -9.13 -10.75 -7.52
C LYS A 41 -9.15 -9.49 -6.63
N THR A 42 -10.31 -9.03 -6.18
CA THR A 42 -10.41 -7.94 -5.20
C THR A 42 -9.72 -8.30 -3.89
N ARG A 43 -9.74 -9.59 -3.51
CA ARG A 43 -9.06 -10.11 -2.32
C ARG A 43 -7.54 -9.95 -2.42
N THR A 44 -6.97 -10.05 -3.62
CA THR A 44 -5.54 -9.86 -3.86
C THR A 44 -5.08 -8.43 -3.55
N ILE A 45 -5.87 -7.39 -3.89
CA ILE A 45 -5.57 -6.01 -3.47
C ILE A 45 -5.56 -5.91 -1.94
N ARG A 46 -6.49 -6.62 -1.28
CA ARG A 46 -6.66 -6.62 0.17
C ARG A 46 -5.58 -7.42 0.91
N ASN A 47 -4.91 -8.37 0.25
CA ASN A 47 -3.80 -9.15 0.83
C ASN A 47 -2.66 -8.26 1.32
N LEU A 48 -2.36 -7.13 0.65
CA LEU A 48 -1.36 -6.18 1.15
C LEU A 48 -1.77 -5.64 2.53
N PHE A 49 -3.04 -5.31 2.72
CA PHE A 49 -3.56 -4.88 4.02
C PHE A 49 -3.53 -6.00 5.05
N ASP A 50 -3.75 -7.26 4.67
CA ASP A 50 -3.58 -8.39 5.59
C ASP A 50 -2.15 -8.53 6.08
N ILE A 51 -1.16 -8.43 5.18
CA ILE A 51 0.26 -8.45 5.59
C ILE A 51 0.59 -7.28 6.51
N LEU A 52 0.08 -6.08 6.21
CA LEU A 52 0.23 -4.91 7.09
C LEU A 52 -0.50 -5.09 8.44
N ASN A 53 -1.65 -5.76 8.45
CA ASN A 53 -2.44 -6.06 9.63
C ASN A 53 -1.71 -7.00 10.59
N LEU A 54 -0.84 -7.89 10.10
CA LEU A 54 0.01 -8.70 10.98
C LEU A 54 0.88 -7.82 11.90
N ARG A 55 1.38 -6.69 11.39
CA ARG A 55 2.14 -5.73 12.21
C ARG A 55 1.23 -5.03 13.22
N PHE A 56 0.01 -4.64 12.86
CA PHE A 56 -0.95 -4.06 13.80
C PHE A 56 -1.32 -5.06 14.90
N TYR A 57 -1.60 -6.32 14.52
CA TYR A 57 -1.89 -7.41 15.44
C TYR A 57 -0.75 -7.63 16.46
N TRP A 58 0.51 -7.71 16.02
CA TRP A 58 1.64 -7.86 16.95
C TRP A 58 1.91 -6.63 17.81
N LYS A 59 1.42 -5.45 17.40
CA LYS A 59 1.46 -4.20 18.19
C LYS A 59 0.24 -4.03 19.10
N GLU A 60 -0.73 -4.95 19.03
CA GLU A 60 -2.00 -4.85 19.75
C GLU A 60 -2.75 -3.55 19.38
N GLU A 61 -2.63 -3.16 18.10
CA GLU A 61 -3.30 -2.01 17.49
C GLU A 61 -4.51 -2.50 16.66
N PRO A 62 -5.59 -1.69 16.54
CA PRO A 62 -6.73 -2.06 15.71
C PRO A 62 -6.31 -2.38 14.27
N LEU A 63 -6.89 -3.45 13.71
CA LEU A 63 -6.63 -3.85 12.34
C LEU A 63 -7.25 -2.85 11.36
N ASN A 64 -6.63 -2.71 10.19
CA ASN A 64 -7.21 -2.00 9.08
C ASN A 64 -8.33 -2.85 8.46
N GLU A 65 -9.56 -2.33 8.48
CA GLU A 65 -10.75 -3.02 7.97
C GLU A 65 -10.73 -3.31 6.46
N LEU A 66 -9.78 -2.72 5.72
CA LEU A 66 -9.57 -2.99 4.30
C LEU A 66 -8.92 -4.37 4.05
N GLY A 67 -8.30 -4.98 5.06
CA GLY A 67 -7.81 -6.37 4.98
C GLY A 67 -8.94 -7.39 4.87
N ASN A 68 -8.65 -8.59 4.39
CA ASN A 68 -9.61 -9.68 4.27
C ASN A 68 -9.97 -10.34 5.61
N HIS A 69 -9.13 -10.18 6.64
CA HIS A 69 -9.27 -10.93 7.89
C HIS A 69 -9.55 -10.03 9.10
N THR A 70 -10.52 -10.44 9.91
CA THR A 70 -10.74 -9.95 11.27
C THR A 70 -9.69 -10.52 12.24
N GLU A 71 -9.63 -9.97 13.46
CA GLU A 71 -8.72 -10.45 14.49
C GLU A 71 -8.99 -11.93 14.86
N SER A 72 -10.26 -12.31 15.00
CA SER A 72 -10.64 -13.71 15.27
C SER A 72 -10.24 -14.67 14.15
N GLU A 73 -10.34 -14.23 12.88
CA GLU A 73 -9.92 -15.04 11.73
C GLU A 73 -8.39 -15.15 11.66
N LEU A 74 -7.65 -14.11 12.06
CA LEU A 74 -6.19 -14.21 12.19
C LEU A 74 -5.78 -15.18 13.30
N GLU A 75 -6.46 -15.17 14.45
CA GLU A 75 -6.22 -16.13 15.52
C GLU A 75 -6.46 -17.58 15.06
N GLU A 76 -7.55 -17.82 14.32
CA GLU A 76 -7.82 -19.11 13.71
C GLU A 76 -6.77 -19.47 12.65
N ALA A 77 -6.37 -18.52 11.81
CA ALA A 77 -5.31 -18.71 10.81
C ALA A 77 -4.00 -19.16 11.46
N PHE A 78 -3.60 -18.56 12.58
CA PHE A 78 -2.39 -18.95 13.31
C PHE A 78 -2.51 -20.30 13.99
N ALA A 79 -3.67 -20.60 14.58
CA ALA A 79 -3.90 -21.88 15.26
C ALA A 79 -3.94 -23.06 14.27
N THR A 80 -4.47 -22.85 13.08
CA THR A 80 -4.65 -23.88 12.04
C THR A 80 -3.55 -23.89 10.98
N GLN A 81 -2.69 -22.86 10.96
CA GLN A 81 -1.73 -22.58 9.89
C GLN A 81 -2.41 -22.58 8.50
N SER A 82 -3.56 -21.91 8.40
CA SER A 82 -4.37 -21.83 7.19
C SER A 82 -4.84 -20.39 6.93
N MET A 83 -5.55 -20.15 5.83
CA MET A 83 -6.12 -18.84 5.42
C MET A 83 -5.10 -17.75 5.03
N LEU A 84 -3.88 -17.78 5.57
CA LEU A 84 -2.78 -16.91 5.17
C LEU A 84 -1.78 -17.65 4.25
N PRO A 85 -1.03 -16.92 3.42
CA PRO A 85 0.02 -17.53 2.60
C PRO A 85 1.11 -18.21 3.44
N SER A 86 1.64 -19.32 2.94
CA SER A 86 2.61 -20.17 3.67
C SER A 86 3.88 -19.42 4.11
N TYR A 87 4.30 -18.40 3.37
CA TYR A 87 5.46 -17.59 3.74
C TYR A 87 5.26 -16.79 5.03
N VAL A 88 4.01 -16.52 5.43
CA VAL A 88 3.69 -15.89 6.73
C VAL A 88 4.04 -16.84 7.87
N PHE A 89 3.65 -18.10 7.75
CA PHE A 89 3.96 -19.11 8.77
C PHE A 89 5.46 -19.40 8.84
N ASN A 90 6.14 -19.52 7.69
CA ASN A 90 7.60 -19.65 7.64
C ASN A 90 8.31 -18.46 8.34
N PHE A 91 7.78 -17.24 8.18
CA PHE A 91 8.30 -16.06 8.86
C PHE A 91 8.07 -16.13 10.38
N MET A 92 6.89 -16.57 10.82
CA MET A 92 6.55 -16.71 12.24
C MET A 92 7.32 -17.83 12.95
N GLU A 93 7.68 -18.90 12.23
CA GLU A 93 8.56 -19.96 12.71
C GLU A 93 10.00 -19.48 12.86
N LYS A 94 10.47 -18.63 11.93
CA LYS A 94 11.82 -18.05 12.00
C LYS A 94 11.96 -17.00 13.10
N TYR A 95 10.90 -16.24 13.37
CA TYR A 95 10.87 -15.16 14.36
C TYR A 95 9.79 -15.44 15.40
N GLU A 96 10.19 -16.06 16.52
CA GLU A 96 9.24 -16.63 17.49
C GLU A 96 8.50 -15.55 18.28
N SER A 97 9.19 -14.47 18.68
CA SER A 97 8.60 -13.43 19.52
C SER A 97 7.94 -12.30 18.72
N LYS A 98 6.92 -11.63 19.29
CA LYS A 98 6.31 -10.42 18.71
C LYS A 98 7.38 -9.35 18.39
N SER A 99 8.37 -9.18 19.27
CA SER A 99 9.44 -8.19 19.10
C SER A 99 10.32 -8.50 17.88
N GLU A 100 10.74 -9.76 17.71
CA GLU A 100 11.52 -10.17 16.54
C GLU A 100 10.72 -10.03 15.25
N ARG A 101 9.44 -10.43 15.27
CA ARG A 101 8.54 -10.27 14.10
C ARG A 101 8.41 -8.82 13.69
N LEU A 102 8.30 -7.90 14.64
CA LEU A 102 8.25 -6.47 14.37
C LEU A 102 9.58 -5.93 13.84
N GLN A 103 10.70 -6.38 14.40
CA GLN A 103 12.05 -5.98 13.95
C GLN A 103 12.32 -6.46 12.52
N HIS A 104 11.95 -7.70 12.20
CA HIS A 104 12.21 -8.34 10.92
C HIS A 104 11.04 -8.22 9.93
N PHE A 105 9.99 -7.47 10.26
CA PHE A 105 8.82 -7.26 9.40
C PHE A 105 9.15 -6.84 7.95
N PRO A 106 10.20 -6.02 7.68
CA PRO A 106 10.60 -5.73 6.31
C PRO A 106 10.92 -6.97 5.47
N ALA A 107 11.38 -8.07 6.07
CA ALA A 107 11.61 -9.34 5.37
C ALA A 107 10.31 -10.00 4.90
N LEU A 108 9.25 -9.91 5.72
CA LEU A 108 7.93 -10.42 5.35
C LEU A 108 7.33 -9.60 4.21
N LEU A 109 7.47 -8.27 4.26
CA LEU A 109 7.03 -7.39 3.17
C LEU A 109 7.80 -7.66 1.87
N SER A 110 9.12 -7.83 1.93
CA SER A 110 9.93 -8.20 0.76
C SER A 110 9.41 -9.52 0.16
N THR A 111 9.22 -10.54 0.99
CA THR A 111 8.71 -11.85 0.55
C THR A 111 7.31 -11.77 -0.06
N PHE A 112 6.41 -10.97 0.54
CA PHE A 112 5.08 -10.71 -0.02
C PHE A 112 5.18 -10.14 -1.43
N PHE A 113 5.91 -9.04 -1.61
CA PHE A 113 5.97 -8.40 -2.92
C PHE A 113 6.63 -9.30 -3.96
N THR A 114 7.73 -9.97 -3.64
CA THR A 114 8.39 -10.89 -4.59
C THR A 114 7.42 -11.97 -5.07
N LYS A 115 6.77 -12.69 -4.15
CA LYS A 115 5.88 -13.80 -4.51
C LYS A 115 4.61 -13.34 -5.22
N GLU A 116 3.93 -12.34 -4.69
CA GLU A 116 2.65 -11.90 -5.25
C GLU A 116 2.85 -11.19 -6.60
N ILE A 117 3.99 -10.55 -6.87
CA ILE A 117 4.33 -10.00 -8.20
C ILE A 117 4.67 -11.11 -9.20
N GLU A 118 5.35 -12.17 -8.77
CA GLU A 118 5.65 -13.35 -9.60
C GLU A 118 4.36 -14.08 -10.02
N ASP A 119 3.44 -14.27 -9.07
CA ASP A 119 2.20 -15.02 -9.27
C ASP A 119 1.07 -14.18 -9.93
N SER A 120 1.26 -12.87 -10.08
CA SER A 120 0.28 -11.96 -10.68
C SER A 120 0.58 -11.60 -12.14
N SER A 121 -0.45 -11.07 -12.80
CA SER A 121 -0.38 -10.55 -14.18
C SER A 121 -1.29 -9.34 -14.35
N GLY A 122 -1.17 -8.65 -15.49
CA GLY A 122 -2.03 -7.51 -15.84
C GLY A 122 -1.95 -6.37 -14.82
N PHE A 123 -3.11 -5.78 -14.50
CA PHE A 123 -3.23 -4.67 -13.55
C PHE A 123 -2.63 -4.98 -12.17
N PHE A 124 -2.89 -6.16 -11.60
CA PHE A 124 -2.36 -6.50 -10.27
C PHE A 124 -0.85 -6.50 -10.20
N LYS A 125 -0.20 -7.06 -11.21
CA LYS A 125 1.26 -7.07 -11.29
C LYS A 125 1.79 -5.64 -11.35
N ALA A 126 1.17 -4.80 -12.18
CA ALA A 126 1.55 -3.39 -12.31
C ALA A 126 1.35 -2.62 -10.98
N TYR A 127 0.22 -2.84 -10.32
CA TYR A 127 -0.11 -2.23 -9.03
C TYR A 127 0.86 -2.63 -7.93
N LEU A 128 1.08 -3.94 -7.71
CA LEU A 128 2.01 -4.43 -6.68
C LEU A 128 3.45 -3.99 -6.96
N THR A 129 3.84 -3.93 -8.24
CA THR A 129 5.14 -3.40 -8.65
C THR A 129 5.27 -1.92 -8.29
N LEU A 130 4.26 -1.09 -8.59
CA LEU A 130 4.24 0.32 -8.21
C LEU A 130 4.35 0.47 -6.69
N GLU A 131 3.54 -0.24 -5.91
CA GLU A 131 3.54 -0.15 -4.45
C GLU A 131 4.91 -0.53 -3.85
N ARG A 132 5.54 -1.58 -4.37
CA ARG A 132 6.88 -1.99 -3.94
C ARG A 132 7.92 -0.94 -4.30
N GLU A 133 7.97 -0.50 -5.55
CA GLU A 133 8.97 0.45 -6.04
C GLU A 133 8.84 1.81 -5.35
N LEU A 134 7.61 2.28 -5.11
CA LEU A 134 7.33 3.47 -4.30
C LEU A 134 7.93 3.36 -2.90
N ARG A 135 7.68 2.23 -2.21
CA ARG A 135 8.23 1.97 -0.88
C ARG A 135 9.76 2.02 -0.90
N LEU A 136 10.40 1.36 -1.86
CA LEU A 136 11.86 1.30 -1.98
C LEU A 136 12.46 2.70 -2.22
N ILE A 137 11.88 3.47 -3.15
CA ILE A 137 12.34 4.81 -3.47
C ILE A 137 12.22 5.75 -2.27
N LEU A 138 11.09 5.69 -1.55
CA LEU A 138 10.89 6.46 -0.33
C LEU A 138 11.88 6.05 0.78
N VAL A 139 12.25 4.77 0.86
CA VAL A 139 13.31 4.30 1.76
C VAL A 139 14.64 4.97 1.42
N ALA A 140 15.05 4.99 0.15
CA ALA A 140 16.29 5.67 -0.26
C ALA A 140 16.27 7.16 0.07
N PHE A 141 15.19 7.88 -0.26
CA PHE A 141 15.07 9.30 0.09
C PHE A 141 15.18 9.55 1.59
N ARG A 142 14.48 8.75 2.41
CA ARG A 142 14.51 8.86 3.87
C ARG A 142 15.88 8.48 4.44
N ALA A 143 16.55 7.48 3.87
CA ALA A 143 17.88 7.08 4.30
C ALA A 143 18.88 8.23 4.12
N LYS A 144 18.83 8.94 2.98
CA LYS A 144 19.64 10.15 2.76
C LYS A 144 19.28 11.26 3.73
N LYS A 145 18.00 11.58 3.86
CA LYS A 145 17.53 12.66 4.75
C LYS A 145 17.93 12.42 6.21
N LEU A 146 17.85 11.17 6.67
CA LEU A 146 18.08 10.78 8.07
C LEU A 146 19.50 10.24 8.33
N ASN A 147 20.37 10.27 7.33
CA ASN A 147 21.72 9.72 7.38
C ASN A 147 21.77 8.26 7.89
N ARG A 148 20.88 7.41 7.35
CA ARG A 148 20.82 5.97 7.65
C ARG A 148 21.59 5.15 6.63
N ASP A 149 22.09 3.99 7.06
CA ASP A 149 22.76 3.05 6.17
C ASP A 149 21.74 2.30 5.31
N LEU A 150 21.79 2.58 4.01
CA LEU A 150 20.91 1.97 3.02
C LEU A 150 21.09 0.46 2.91
N LEU A 151 22.27 -0.09 3.22
CA LEU A 151 22.50 -1.54 3.23
C LEU A 151 21.66 -2.22 4.31
N ILE A 152 21.47 -1.58 5.46
CA ILE A 152 20.64 -2.10 6.55
C ILE A 152 19.16 -2.02 6.15
N ASP A 153 18.74 -0.90 5.57
CA ASP A 153 17.35 -0.68 5.16
C ASP A 153 16.91 -1.64 4.03
N LEU A 154 17.84 -2.05 3.16
CA LEU A 154 17.58 -2.95 2.01
C LEU A 154 18.07 -4.39 2.22
N GLN A 155 18.44 -4.79 3.44
CA GLN A 155 19.08 -6.09 3.71
C GLN A 155 18.27 -7.34 3.33
N TYR A 156 16.96 -7.20 3.06
CA TYR A 156 16.07 -8.30 2.67
C TYR A 156 15.65 -8.25 1.20
N GLU A 157 16.13 -7.27 0.45
CA GLU A 157 15.86 -7.15 -0.98
C GLU A 157 17.00 -7.81 -1.77
N ASP A 158 16.72 -8.29 -2.97
CA ASP A 158 17.75 -8.90 -3.82
C ASP A 158 18.65 -7.82 -4.44
N PRO A 159 19.97 -7.81 -4.16
CA PRO A 159 20.89 -6.80 -4.67
C PRO A 159 21.13 -6.89 -6.19
N GLU A 160 20.78 -8.01 -6.84
CA GLU A 160 20.91 -8.16 -8.29
C GLU A 160 19.75 -7.52 -9.06
N GLU A 161 18.64 -7.23 -8.39
CA GLU A 161 17.52 -6.53 -9.00
C GLU A 161 17.91 -5.10 -9.41
N GLN A 162 17.54 -4.71 -10.64
CA GLN A 162 18.01 -3.46 -11.24
C GLN A 162 17.75 -2.22 -10.37
N ILE A 163 16.56 -2.08 -9.78
CA ILE A 163 16.23 -0.94 -8.94
C ILE A 163 17.06 -0.92 -7.64
N ILE A 164 17.29 -2.08 -7.04
CA ILE A 164 18.08 -2.23 -5.80
C ILE A 164 19.56 -1.96 -6.09
N ALA A 165 20.11 -2.53 -7.17
CA ALA A 165 21.47 -2.30 -7.62
C ALA A 165 21.73 -0.80 -7.87
N GLN A 166 20.79 -0.10 -8.50
CA GLN A 166 20.87 1.35 -8.73
C GLN A 166 20.86 2.15 -7.42
N MET A 167 20.05 1.75 -6.44
CA MET A 167 20.02 2.37 -5.12
C MET A 167 21.34 2.16 -4.36
N LEU A 168 21.85 0.92 -4.36
CA LEU A 168 23.09 0.55 -3.68
C LEU A 168 24.32 1.21 -4.31
N ALA A 169 24.35 1.38 -5.64
CA ALA A 169 25.41 2.13 -6.33
C ALA A 169 25.48 3.60 -5.88
N GLN A 170 24.37 4.15 -5.38
CA GLN A 170 24.26 5.52 -4.89
C GLN A 170 24.34 5.62 -3.36
N LYS A 171 24.66 4.53 -2.63
CA LYS A 171 24.63 4.52 -1.16
C LYS A 171 25.50 5.60 -0.50
N ASP A 172 26.62 5.96 -1.14
CA ASP A 172 27.57 6.98 -0.64
C ASP A 172 27.34 8.38 -1.27
N ALA A 173 26.41 8.51 -2.22
CA ALA A 173 26.08 9.79 -2.85
C ALA A 173 25.37 10.73 -1.86
N ALA A 174 25.57 12.05 -2.02
CA ALA A 174 24.91 13.05 -1.17
C ALA A 174 23.39 13.13 -1.42
N VAL A 175 22.98 12.90 -2.67
CA VAL A 175 21.58 12.90 -3.11
C VAL A 175 21.31 11.55 -3.79
N TYR A 176 20.07 11.07 -3.66
CA TYR A 176 19.60 9.90 -4.39
C TYR A 176 18.84 10.34 -5.64
N GLU A 177 19.23 9.80 -6.79
CA GLU A 177 18.55 9.96 -8.06
C GLU A 177 17.72 8.70 -8.36
N PRO A 178 16.37 8.79 -8.37
CA PRO A 178 15.54 7.64 -8.72
C PRO A 178 15.56 7.36 -10.23
N PRO A 179 15.05 6.19 -10.67
CA PRO A 179 14.79 5.94 -12.09
C PRO A 179 13.92 7.02 -12.73
N GLU A 180 14.06 7.26 -14.04
CA GLU A 180 13.37 8.33 -14.79
C GLU A 180 11.84 8.32 -14.57
N LYS A 181 11.21 7.15 -14.59
CA LYS A 181 9.76 6.99 -14.32
C LYS A 181 9.30 7.52 -12.95
N TYR A 182 10.24 7.80 -12.05
CA TYR A 182 10.02 8.27 -10.68
C TYR A 182 10.68 9.61 -10.38
N GLU A 183 11.16 10.35 -11.38
CA GLU A 183 11.75 11.67 -11.19
C GLU A 183 10.78 12.65 -10.49
N GLN A 184 9.49 12.56 -10.78
CA GLN A 184 8.46 13.36 -10.11
C GLN A 184 8.39 13.11 -8.59
N LEU A 185 8.69 11.90 -8.11
CA LEU A 185 8.73 11.61 -6.67
C LEU A 185 9.87 12.34 -5.98
N LYS A 186 11.01 12.52 -6.65
CA LYS A 186 12.11 13.33 -6.11
C LYS A 186 11.65 14.77 -5.90
N ILE A 187 11.00 15.36 -6.91
CA ILE A 187 10.46 16.72 -6.83
C ILE A 187 9.46 16.85 -5.67
N ILE A 188 8.53 15.90 -5.55
CA ILE A 188 7.55 15.84 -4.45
C ILE A 188 8.26 15.77 -3.10
N PHE A 189 9.21 14.84 -2.95
CA PHE A 189 9.93 14.63 -1.70
C PHE A 189 10.74 15.87 -1.32
N GLU A 190 11.53 16.44 -2.24
CA GLU A 190 12.36 17.62 -1.95
C GLU A 190 11.52 18.82 -1.54
N LYS A 191 10.37 19.02 -2.18
CA LYS A 191 9.42 20.11 -1.89
C LYS A 191 8.76 19.96 -0.52
N TYR A 192 8.30 18.76 -0.17
CA TYR A 192 7.44 18.52 0.99
C TYR A 192 8.09 17.74 2.13
N GLN A 193 9.36 17.36 2.04
CA GLN A 193 10.04 16.53 3.06
C GLN A 193 9.90 17.06 4.50
N ASN A 194 9.74 18.37 4.70
CA ASN A 194 9.59 19.00 6.02
C ASN A 194 8.13 19.30 6.41
N GLN A 195 7.17 18.88 5.58
CA GLN A 195 5.74 19.06 5.75
C GLN A 195 5.08 17.69 5.60
N PRO A 196 5.08 16.84 6.65
CA PRO A 196 4.68 15.44 6.54
C PRO A 196 3.29 15.21 5.96
N LEU A 197 2.32 16.05 6.32
CA LEU A 197 0.96 15.97 5.80
C LEU A 197 0.90 16.29 4.30
N GLU A 198 1.54 17.38 3.87
CA GLU A 198 1.63 17.76 2.46
C GLU A 198 2.39 16.73 1.62
N LEU A 199 3.46 16.16 2.18
CA LEU A 199 4.20 15.07 1.52
C LEU A 199 3.27 13.87 1.35
N GLN A 200 2.55 13.48 2.39
CA GLN A 200 1.64 12.36 2.32
C GLN A 200 0.51 12.60 1.30
N LYS A 201 -0.06 13.80 1.25
CA LYS A 201 -1.06 14.19 0.24
C LYS A 201 -0.52 14.04 -1.17
N ALA A 202 0.65 14.63 -1.43
CA ALA A 202 1.28 14.60 -2.74
C ALA A 202 1.68 13.17 -3.16
N LEU A 203 2.03 12.29 -2.21
CA LEU A 203 2.28 10.87 -2.49
C LEU A 203 1.00 10.10 -2.80
N VAL A 204 -0.11 10.41 -2.13
CA VAL A 204 -1.42 9.82 -2.43
C VAL A 204 -1.91 10.28 -3.81
N GLU A 205 -1.79 11.56 -4.14
CA GLU A 205 -2.11 12.10 -5.47
C GLU A 205 -1.22 11.47 -6.56
N PHE A 206 0.08 11.31 -6.30
CA PHE A 206 0.98 10.61 -7.22
C PHE A 206 0.54 9.17 -7.46
N ARG A 207 0.19 8.43 -6.39
CA ARG A 207 -0.32 7.05 -6.50
C ARG A 207 -1.59 7.01 -7.32
N PHE A 208 -2.56 7.87 -7.01
CA PHE A 208 -3.84 7.96 -7.71
C PHE A 208 -3.63 8.14 -9.22
N ASN A 209 -2.83 9.15 -9.62
CA ASN A 209 -2.54 9.40 -11.04
C ASN A 209 -1.82 8.22 -11.71
N LYS A 210 -0.93 7.51 -10.99
CA LYS A 210 -0.27 6.32 -11.54
C LYS A 210 -1.23 5.16 -11.75
N ILE A 211 -2.26 5.00 -10.92
CA ILE A 211 -3.31 3.99 -11.14
C ILE A 211 -4.09 4.33 -12.40
N GLU A 212 -4.44 5.60 -12.62
CA GLU A 212 -5.11 6.04 -13.85
C GLU A 212 -4.25 5.79 -15.10
N GLU A 213 -2.95 6.09 -15.03
CA GLU A 213 -1.99 5.85 -16.13
C GLU A 213 -1.83 4.35 -16.47
N MET A 214 -2.01 3.44 -15.51
CA MET A 214 -1.95 1.99 -15.76
C MET A 214 -3.11 1.47 -16.59
N LEU A 215 -4.22 2.21 -16.61
CA LEU A 215 -5.41 1.82 -17.33
C LEU A 215 -5.28 2.20 -18.81
N GLY A 216 -5.55 1.21 -19.67
CA GLY A 216 -5.70 1.46 -21.10
C GLY A 216 -7.05 2.12 -21.44
N LEU A 217 -7.41 2.11 -22.72
CA LEU A 217 -8.69 2.67 -23.19
C LEU A 217 -9.92 1.80 -22.85
N ASP A 218 -9.75 0.65 -22.20
CA ASP A 218 -10.84 -0.27 -21.91
C ASP A 218 -11.53 0.05 -20.58
N LEU A 219 -12.53 0.93 -20.69
CA LEU A 219 -13.38 1.40 -19.59
C LEU A 219 -14.30 0.31 -19.01
N PHE A 220 -14.40 -0.87 -19.63
CA PHE A 220 -15.35 -1.92 -19.23
C PHE A 220 -14.65 -3.20 -18.75
N SER A 221 -13.35 -3.14 -18.48
CA SER A 221 -12.57 -4.27 -18.00
C SER A 221 -12.73 -4.50 -16.48
N ALA A 222 -12.49 -5.73 -16.03
CA ALA A 222 -12.33 -6.01 -14.60
C ALA A 222 -11.22 -5.14 -13.98
N ASP A 223 -10.15 -4.89 -14.74
CA ASP A 223 -9.03 -4.05 -14.34
C ASP A 223 -9.48 -2.61 -14.01
N ARG A 224 -10.44 -2.04 -14.75
CA ARG A 224 -11.00 -0.72 -14.40
C ARG A 224 -11.76 -0.75 -13.07
N ALA A 225 -12.55 -1.79 -12.83
CA ALA A 225 -13.29 -1.95 -11.57
C ALA A 225 -12.33 -2.11 -10.36
N LEU A 226 -11.23 -2.82 -10.57
CA LEU A 226 -10.18 -3.05 -9.57
C LEU A 226 -9.32 -1.80 -9.32
N ALA A 227 -8.99 -1.05 -10.37
CA ALA A 227 -8.31 0.22 -10.25
C ALA A 227 -9.15 1.23 -9.48
N TYR A 228 -10.46 1.30 -9.78
CA TYR A 228 -11.39 2.12 -9.01
C TYR A 228 -11.44 1.71 -7.53
N LEU A 229 -11.38 0.41 -7.22
CA LEU A 229 -11.29 -0.06 -5.83
C LEU A 229 -10.04 0.51 -5.13
N VAL A 230 -8.89 0.48 -5.80
CA VAL A 230 -7.63 1.03 -5.27
C VAL A 230 -7.73 2.56 -5.12
N GLU A 231 -8.24 3.27 -6.12
CA GLU A 231 -8.48 4.71 -6.09
C GLU A 231 -9.39 5.11 -4.91
N LEU A 232 -10.48 4.37 -4.71
CA LEU A 232 -11.42 4.58 -3.61
C LEU A 232 -10.74 4.38 -2.25
N ILE A 233 -9.93 3.33 -2.10
CA ILE A 233 -9.13 3.10 -0.90
C ILE A 233 -8.21 4.28 -0.61
N LEU A 234 -7.54 4.84 -1.64
CA LEU A 234 -6.66 6.01 -1.47
C LEU A 234 -7.43 7.24 -0.98
N VAL A 235 -8.59 7.51 -1.57
CA VAL A 235 -9.47 8.62 -1.19
C VAL A 235 -9.93 8.49 0.26
N GLU A 236 -10.45 7.32 0.65
CA GLU A 236 -10.95 7.09 2.01
C GLU A 236 -9.83 7.13 3.05
N GLN A 237 -8.66 6.56 2.77
CA GLN A 237 -7.51 6.61 3.67
C GLN A 237 -7.03 8.04 3.90
N TRP A 238 -6.98 8.85 2.85
CA TRP A 238 -6.64 10.26 2.97
C TRP A 238 -7.63 11.00 3.87
N GLN A 239 -8.93 10.79 3.69
CA GLN A 239 -9.96 11.43 4.52
C GLN A 239 -9.88 11.02 5.99
N GLN A 240 -9.71 9.73 6.28
CA GLN A 240 -9.57 9.26 7.65
C GLN A 240 -8.37 9.92 8.33
N MET A 241 -7.25 10.04 7.62
CA MET A 241 -6.05 10.67 8.15
C MET A 241 -6.20 12.18 8.33
N ASP A 242 -6.82 12.89 7.37
CA ASP A 242 -7.08 14.34 7.45
C ASP A 242 -8.01 14.68 8.64
N GLN A 243 -9.05 13.86 8.86
CA GLN A 243 -9.92 13.97 10.03
C GLN A 243 -9.16 13.76 11.34
N GLN A 244 -8.32 12.73 11.44
CA GLN A 244 -7.51 12.46 12.63
C GLN A 244 -6.54 13.60 12.94
N GLU A 245 -5.93 14.20 11.91
CA GLU A 245 -5.02 15.32 12.10
C GLU A 245 -5.78 16.60 12.49
N GLY A 246 -6.93 16.87 11.87
CA GLY A 246 -7.82 17.95 12.27
C GLY A 246 -8.22 17.87 13.74
N LEU A 247 -8.52 16.67 14.24
CA LEU A 247 -8.82 16.44 15.66
C LEU A 247 -7.62 16.75 16.57
N LYS A 248 -6.40 16.34 16.20
CA LYS A 248 -5.18 16.66 16.98
C LYS A 248 -4.93 18.16 17.07
N ILE A 249 -5.17 18.90 15.99
CA ILE A 249 -5.02 20.37 15.97
C ILE A 249 -6.02 21.00 16.94
N VAL A 250 -7.29 20.59 16.91
CA VAL A 250 -8.33 21.09 17.84
C VAL A 250 -7.95 20.79 19.30
N ASP A 251 -7.51 19.58 19.59
CA ASP A 251 -7.08 19.18 20.94
C ASP A 251 -5.86 19.99 21.43
N SER A 252 -4.93 20.33 20.53
CA SER A 252 -3.79 21.18 20.88
C SER A 252 -4.21 22.61 21.22
N MET A 253 -5.15 23.18 20.46
CA MET A 253 -5.70 24.51 20.72
C MET A 253 -6.47 24.57 22.05
N LEU A 254 -7.24 23.53 22.39
CA LEU A 254 -7.99 23.48 23.66
C LEU A 254 -7.06 23.39 24.89
N LYS A 255 -5.90 22.73 24.74
CA LYS A 255 -4.86 22.66 25.78
C LYS A 255 -4.13 23.98 25.98
N ASP A 256 -3.97 24.78 24.93
CA ASP A 256 -3.33 26.10 25.01
C ASP A 256 -4.26 27.17 25.63
N ILE A 257 -5.57 26.91 25.69
CA ILE A 257 -6.58 27.79 26.28
C ILE A 257 -6.93 27.40 27.74
N SER A 258 -6.42 26.27 28.23
CA SER A 258 -6.66 25.73 29.58
C SER A 258 -5.47 25.98 30.51
#